data_AF-A0A817HC74-F1
#
_entry.id   AF-A0A817HC74-F1
#
_cell.length_a   1.000
_cell.length_b   1.000
_cell.length_c   1.000
_cell.angle_alpha   90.00
_cell.angle_beta   90.00
_cell.angle_gamma   90.00
#
_symmetry.space_group_name_H-M   'P 1'
#
loop_
_entity.id
_entity.type
_entity.pdbx_description
1 polymer ?
#
loop_
_entity_poly.entity_id
_entity_poly.type
_entity_poly.pdbx_seq_one_letter_code
_entity_poly.pdbx_strand_id
1 'polypeptide(L)'
;MSSEASIQFIQAVKPYDSNSSLLITVLNSLLTDDQYTSLSTELLKEICETNFIATQADNAAAKTMATFIIDMTRPDPHIIRTHINQTTDLLTAESHHIRVVALTAFCSIIDKLLLSDDSDDEQTKMCDDLLQILHIYCLRFMDLIEQTNRHVVYLFNSFTLTDCKQVVDFFVNLRHYHLVLPNIEQSLRLMFSLIWFRALEGATFSEELCFEEILKQLIKGTQIVTEPITEAL
;
A
#
# COMPACT_ATOMS: atom_id res chain seq x y z
N MET A 1 -18.20 -29.68 -8.52
CA MET A 1 -19.31 -28.71 -8.52
C MET A 1 -18.89 -27.32 -8.04
N SER A 2 -17.73 -27.16 -7.39
CA SER A 2 -17.27 -25.89 -6.79
C SER A 2 -16.64 -24.90 -7.79
N SER A 3 -15.91 -25.37 -8.81
CA SER A 3 -15.23 -24.45 -9.74
C SER A 3 -16.19 -23.58 -10.55
N GLU A 4 -17.35 -24.09 -10.98
CA GLU A 4 -18.32 -23.31 -11.75
C GLU A 4 -18.99 -22.22 -10.92
N ALA A 5 -19.21 -22.48 -9.62
CA ALA A 5 -19.72 -21.48 -8.68
C ALA A 5 -18.68 -20.38 -8.40
N SER A 6 -17.40 -20.74 -8.26
CA SER A 6 -16.31 -19.77 -8.06
C SER A 6 -16.12 -18.84 -9.26
N ILE A 7 -16.20 -19.37 -10.49
CA ILE A 7 -16.10 -18.60 -11.74
C ILE A 7 -17.30 -17.66 -11.89
N GLN A 8 -18.53 -18.16 -11.65
CA GLN A 8 -19.73 -17.33 -11.71
C GLN A 8 -19.72 -16.22 -10.66
N PHE A 9 -19.16 -16.50 -9.47
CA PHE A 9 -18.97 -15.49 -8.45
C PHE A 9 -18.03 -14.39 -8.90
N ILE A 10 -16.85 -14.72 -9.43
CA ILE A 10 -15.91 -13.71 -9.94
C ILE A 10 -16.54 -12.89 -11.08
N GLN A 11 -17.26 -13.55 -11.98
CA GLN A 11 -18.00 -12.86 -13.04
C GLN A 11 -19.10 -11.92 -12.51
N ALA A 12 -19.71 -12.24 -11.37
CA ALA A 12 -20.70 -11.40 -10.70
C ALA A 12 -20.06 -10.23 -9.91
N VAL A 13 -18.83 -10.42 -9.43
CA VAL A 13 -18.07 -9.42 -8.65
C VAL A 13 -17.37 -8.39 -9.55
N LYS A 14 -16.82 -8.83 -10.70
CA LYS A 14 -16.07 -7.98 -11.63
C LYS A 14 -16.80 -6.71 -12.13
N PRO A 15 -18.14 -6.68 -12.33
CA PRO A 15 -18.81 -5.52 -12.92
C PRO A 15 -19.44 -4.52 -11.93
N TYR A 16 -19.59 -4.84 -10.62
CA TYR A 16 -20.49 -4.07 -9.75
C TYR A 16 -19.91 -3.71 -8.38
N ASP A 17 -19.47 -2.45 -8.24
CA ASP A 17 -19.06 -1.83 -6.97
C ASP A 17 -20.12 -1.96 -5.85
N SER A 18 -21.41 -1.92 -6.19
CA SER A 18 -22.54 -1.92 -5.24
C SER A 18 -22.91 -3.30 -4.69
N ASN A 19 -22.53 -4.40 -5.37
CA ASN A 19 -22.88 -5.76 -4.94
C ASN A 19 -21.81 -6.37 -4.02
N SER A 20 -20.65 -5.73 -3.90
CA SER A 20 -19.51 -6.13 -3.07
C SER A 20 -19.94 -6.43 -1.63
N SER A 21 -20.59 -5.48 -0.95
CA SER A 21 -20.97 -5.60 0.46
C SER A 21 -21.96 -6.75 0.74
N LEU A 22 -22.94 -6.96 -0.14
CA LEU A 22 -23.92 -8.05 -0.02
C LEU A 22 -23.27 -9.41 -0.29
N LEU A 23 -22.45 -9.51 -1.34
CA LEU A 23 -21.72 -10.74 -1.66
C LEU A 23 -20.73 -11.09 -0.54
N ILE A 24 -20.03 -10.11 0.01
CA ILE A 24 -19.16 -10.25 1.18
C ILE A 24 -19.95 -10.71 2.41
N THR A 25 -21.13 -10.13 2.67
CA THR A 25 -21.96 -10.52 3.82
C THR A 25 -22.46 -11.96 3.71
N VAL A 26 -22.91 -12.36 2.51
CA VAL A 26 -23.35 -13.73 2.23
C VAL A 26 -22.17 -14.70 2.35
N LEU A 27 -20.99 -14.34 1.84
CA LEU A 27 -19.80 -15.16 2.00
C LEU A 27 -19.36 -15.26 3.44
N ASN A 28 -19.31 -14.17 4.20
CA ASN A 28 -18.97 -14.21 5.61
C ASN A 28 -19.91 -15.13 6.41
N SER A 29 -21.21 -15.17 6.06
CA SER A 29 -22.15 -16.12 6.66
C SER A 29 -21.93 -17.58 6.25
N LEU A 30 -21.37 -17.81 5.06
CA LEU A 30 -21.01 -19.15 4.58
C LEU A 30 -19.67 -19.60 5.17
N LEU A 31 -18.72 -18.68 5.34
CA LEU A 31 -17.37 -18.94 5.86
C LEU A 31 -17.34 -19.24 7.36
N THR A 32 -18.39 -18.87 8.10
CA THR A 32 -18.58 -19.27 9.50
C THR A 32 -18.98 -20.74 9.67
N ASP A 33 -19.27 -21.45 8.58
CA ASP A 33 -19.61 -22.87 8.57
C ASP A 33 -18.45 -23.66 7.92
N ASP A 34 -17.81 -24.55 8.69
CA ASP A 34 -16.64 -25.35 8.31
C ASP A 34 -16.82 -26.14 7.00
N GLN A 35 -18.06 -26.32 6.55
CA GLN A 35 -18.38 -26.98 5.29
C GLN A 35 -17.98 -26.16 4.05
N TYR A 36 -17.73 -24.86 4.17
CA TYR A 36 -17.45 -23.96 3.04
C TYR A 36 -15.99 -23.53 2.92
N THR A 37 -15.08 -24.07 3.74
CA THR A 37 -13.63 -23.80 3.63
C THR A 37 -13.11 -24.13 2.23
N SER A 38 -13.61 -25.19 1.58
CA SER A 38 -13.25 -25.55 0.19
C SER A 38 -13.64 -24.46 -0.83
N LEU A 39 -14.84 -23.89 -0.71
CA LEU A 39 -15.29 -22.80 -1.58
C LEU A 39 -14.44 -21.54 -1.36
N SER A 40 -14.09 -21.26 -0.09
CA SER A 40 -13.26 -20.12 0.28
C SER A 40 -11.86 -20.20 -0.36
N THR A 41 -11.26 -21.39 -0.35
CA THR A 41 -9.95 -21.64 -0.94
C THR A 41 -9.99 -21.51 -2.46
N GLU A 42 -11.04 -22.02 -3.11
CA GLU A 42 -11.18 -21.87 -4.58
C GLU A 42 -11.41 -20.41 -4.98
N LEU A 43 -12.24 -19.68 -4.24
CA LEU A 43 -12.47 -18.26 -4.51
C LEU A 43 -11.20 -17.43 -4.35
N LEU A 44 -10.45 -17.66 -3.27
CA LEU A 44 -9.18 -16.98 -3.06
C LEU A 44 -8.18 -17.28 -4.18
N LYS A 45 -8.06 -18.56 -4.55
CA LYS A 45 -7.19 -18.99 -5.66
C LYS A 45 -7.55 -18.27 -6.96
N GLU A 46 -8.81 -18.29 -7.35
CA GLU A 46 -9.27 -17.70 -8.62
C GLU A 46 -9.11 -16.17 -8.61
N ILE A 47 -9.28 -15.50 -7.47
CA ILE A 47 -8.99 -14.07 -7.32
C ILE A 47 -7.48 -13.79 -7.46
N CYS A 48 -6.62 -14.61 -6.85
CA CYS A 48 -5.18 -14.44 -6.97
C CYS A 48 -4.67 -14.69 -8.40
N GLU A 49 -5.33 -15.57 -9.15
CA GLU A 49 -5.03 -15.86 -10.56
C GLU A 49 -5.62 -14.82 -11.52
N THR A 50 -6.51 -13.95 -11.04
CA THR A 50 -7.11 -12.89 -11.86
C THR A 50 -6.09 -11.79 -12.14
N ASN A 51 -5.82 -11.55 -13.43
CA ASN A 51 -4.94 -10.46 -13.84
C ASN A 51 -5.68 -9.11 -13.84
N PHE A 52 -5.33 -8.24 -12.89
CA PHE A 52 -5.90 -6.89 -12.77
C PHE A 52 -5.02 -5.89 -13.54
N ILE A 53 -5.48 -5.46 -14.70
CA ILE A 53 -4.83 -4.43 -15.50
C ILE A 53 -5.16 -3.07 -14.88
N ALA A 54 -4.26 -2.08 -14.98
CA ALA A 54 -4.49 -0.72 -14.46
C ALA A 54 -5.48 0.12 -15.30
N THR A 55 -6.67 -0.41 -15.63
CA THR A 55 -7.76 0.35 -16.28
C THR A 55 -8.76 0.92 -15.27
N GLN A 56 -9.53 1.96 -15.65
CA GLN A 56 -10.54 2.55 -14.76
C GLN A 56 -11.63 1.55 -14.32
N ALA A 57 -12.07 0.65 -15.21
CA ALA A 57 -13.06 -0.37 -14.88
C ALA A 57 -12.46 -1.47 -13.97
N ASP A 58 -11.20 -1.85 -14.22
CA ASP A 58 -10.50 -2.82 -13.38
C ASP A 58 -10.16 -2.26 -11.99
N ASN A 59 -10.09 -0.94 -11.79
CA ASN A 59 -9.87 -0.34 -10.46
C ASN A 59 -11.04 -0.57 -9.50
N ALA A 60 -12.29 -0.49 -9.98
CA ALA A 60 -13.49 -0.78 -9.19
C ALA A 60 -13.56 -2.26 -8.80
N ALA A 61 -13.35 -3.15 -9.79
CA ALA A 61 -13.26 -4.58 -9.58
C ALA A 61 -12.12 -4.95 -8.62
N ALA A 62 -10.94 -4.35 -8.80
CA ALA A 62 -9.78 -4.54 -7.94
C ALA A 62 -10.08 -4.12 -6.50
N LYS A 63 -10.74 -2.97 -6.29
CA LYS A 63 -11.15 -2.50 -4.96
C LYS A 63 -12.17 -3.40 -4.29
N THR A 64 -13.11 -3.94 -5.06
CA THR A 64 -14.11 -4.89 -4.55
C THR A 64 -13.46 -6.22 -4.16
N MET A 65 -12.66 -6.82 -5.05
CA MET A 65 -11.96 -8.08 -4.79
C MET A 65 -10.94 -7.94 -3.66
N ALA A 66 -10.35 -6.76 -3.55
CA ALA A 66 -9.54 -6.37 -2.41
C ALA A 66 -10.31 -6.44 -1.07
N THR A 67 -11.44 -5.74 -0.99
CA THR A 67 -12.27 -5.74 0.22
C THR A 67 -12.67 -7.17 0.60
N PHE A 68 -12.97 -7.99 -0.42
CA PHE A 68 -13.25 -9.40 -0.24
C PHE A 68 -12.06 -10.20 0.33
N ILE A 69 -10.83 -10.04 -0.19
CA ILE A 69 -9.64 -10.71 0.37
C ILE A 69 -9.45 -10.32 1.85
N ILE A 70 -9.57 -9.03 2.17
CA ILE A 70 -9.44 -8.55 3.57
C ILE A 70 -10.51 -9.20 4.45
N ASP A 71 -11.75 -9.23 4.02
CA ASP A 71 -12.83 -9.81 4.82
C ASP A 71 -12.71 -11.34 4.94
N MET A 72 -12.13 -12.04 3.96
CA MET A 72 -11.78 -13.47 4.05
C MET A 72 -10.64 -13.76 5.04
N THR A 73 -9.72 -12.81 5.27
CA THR A 73 -8.66 -12.96 6.30
C THR A 73 -9.23 -12.93 7.73
N ARG A 74 -10.38 -12.26 7.92
CA ARG A 74 -10.96 -11.98 9.25
C ARG A 74 -11.65 -13.15 9.95
N PRO A 75 -12.23 -14.16 9.29
CA PRO A 75 -12.70 -15.36 9.98
C PRO A 75 -11.57 -16.37 10.22
N ASP A 76 -10.82 -16.79 9.19
CA ASP A 76 -9.83 -17.86 9.32
C ASP A 76 -8.53 -17.56 8.52
N PRO A 77 -7.39 -17.28 9.20
CA PRO A 77 -6.11 -17.03 8.53
C PRO A 77 -5.52 -18.27 7.83
N HIS A 78 -5.97 -19.49 8.14
CA HIS A 78 -5.47 -20.73 7.52
C HIS A 78 -5.86 -20.85 6.03
N ILE A 79 -6.93 -20.19 5.61
CA ILE A 79 -7.34 -20.16 4.19
C ILE A 79 -6.29 -19.43 3.33
N ILE A 80 -5.70 -18.36 3.86
CA ILE A 80 -4.67 -17.60 3.13
C ILE A 80 -3.31 -18.26 3.27
N ARG A 81 -3.05 -18.96 4.38
CA ARG A 81 -1.85 -19.80 4.53
C ARG A 81 -1.65 -20.74 3.35
N THR A 82 -2.72 -21.38 2.87
CA THR A 82 -2.65 -22.31 1.72
C THR A 82 -2.35 -21.62 0.39
N HIS A 83 -2.56 -20.31 0.29
CA HIS A 83 -2.43 -19.51 -0.94
C HIS A 83 -1.40 -18.38 -0.80
N ILE A 84 -0.55 -18.43 0.23
CA ILE A 84 0.36 -17.33 0.62
C ILE A 84 1.29 -16.89 -0.51
N ASN A 85 1.77 -17.84 -1.32
CA ASN A 85 2.61 -17.56 -2.48
C ASN A 85 1.83 -16.79 -3.56
N GLN A 86 0.60 -17.21 -3.85
CA GLN A 86 -0.25 -16.54 -4.83
C GLN A 86 -0.71 -15.17 -4.33
N THR A 87 -0.95 -15.01 -3.03
CA THR A 87 -1.22 -13.70 -2.42
C THR A 87 0.03 -12.81 -2.44
N THR A 88 1.25 -13.40 -2.39
CA THR A 88 2.51 -12.65 -2.50
C THR A 88 2.69 -12.09 -3.90
N ASP A 89 2.26 -12.82 -4.94
CA ASP A 89 2.30 -12.32 -6.32
C ASP A 89 1.48 -11.03 -6.49
N LEU A 90 0.38 -10.89 -5.73
CA LEU A 90 -0.45 -9.68 -5.71
C LEU A 90 0.30 -8.43 -5.22
N LEU A 91 1.37 -8.57 -4.42
CA LEU A 91 2.23 -7.44 -4.03
C LEU A 91 2.96 -6.81 -5.22
N THR A 92 3.11 -7.57 -6.31
CA THR A 92 3.75 -7.12 -7.55
C THR A 92 2.76 -6.81 -8.67
N ALA A 93 1.45 -6.91 -8.40
CA ALA A 93 0.40 -6.60 -9.37
C ALA A 93 0.52 -5.17 -9.90
N GLU A 94 0.09 -4.92 -11.15
CA GLU A 94 0.16 -3.60 -11.79
C GLU A 94 -0.76 -2.57 -11.09
N SER A 95 -1.94 -3.00 -10.66
CA SER A 95 -2.90 -2.18 -9.91
C SER A 95 -2.40 -1.90 -8.49
N HIS A 96 -2.23 -0.62 -8.15
CA HIS A 96 -1.82 -0.21 -6.79
C HIS A 96 -2.87 -0.59 -5.72
N HIS A 97 -4.15 -0.62 -6.06
CA HIS A 97 -5.22 -1.04 -5.15
C HIS A 97 -5.04 -2.50 -4.71
N ILE A 98 -4.70 -3.39 -5.64
CA ILE A 98 -4.42 -4.80 -5.34
C ILE A 98 -3.20 -4.93 -4.44
N ARG A 99 -2.12 -4.18 -4.73
CA ARG A 99 -0.90 -4.19 -3.90
C ARG A 99 -1.18 -3.75 -2.46
N VAL A 100 -1.91 -2.65 -2.27
CA VAL A 100 -2.31 -2.14 -0.94
C VAL A 100 -3.11 -3.18 -0.16
N VAL A 101 -3.90 -3.98 -0.87
CA VAL A 101 -4.80 -4.92 -0.24
C VAL A 101 -4.10 -6.23 0.09
N ALA A 102 -3.23 -6.72 -0.79
CA ALA A 102 -2.33 -7.80 -0.43
C ALA A 102 -1.53 -7.45 0.84
N LEU A 103 -1.01 -6.21 0.94
CA LEU A 103 -0.37 -5.72 2.17
C LEU A 103 -1.33 -5.72 3.38
N THR A 104 -2.53 -5.16 3.23
CA THR A 104 -3.52 -5.10 4.32
C THR A 104 -3.94 -6.49 4.79
N ALA A 105 -4.09 -7.44 3.88
CA ALA A 105 -4.41 -8.82 4.17
C ALA A 105 -3.28 -9.50 4.93
N PHE A 106 -2.02 -9.32 4.51
CA PHE A 106 -0.87 -9.82 5.25
C PHE A 106 -0.76 -9.24 6.65
N CYS A 107 -0.91 -7.93 6.81
CA CYS A 107 -0.92 -7.31 8.14
C CYS A 107 -2.05 -7.86 9.01
N SER A 108 -3.26 -8.02 8.47
CA SER A 108 -4.41 -8.55 9.21
C SER A 108 -4.20 -10.00 9.68
N ILE A 109 -3.49 -10.81 8.88
CA ILE A 109 -3.11 -12.17 9.26
C ILE A 109 -2.05 -12.15 10.36
N ILE A 110 -1.00 -11.33 10.20
CA ILE A 110 0.06 -11.19 11.19
C ILE A 110 -0.52 -10.73 12.53
N ASP A 111 -1.37 -9.70 12.53
CA ASP A 111 -2.02 -9.20 13.74
C ASP A 111 -2.77 -10.32 14.48
N LYS A 112 -3.49 -11.17 13.75
CA LYS A 112 -4.20 -12.32 14.34
C LYS A 112 -3.26 -13.38 14.89
N LEU A 113 -2.19 -13.72 14.18
CA LEU A 113 -1.21 -14.72 14.62
C LEU A 113 -0.41 -14.24 15.83
N LEU A 114 -0.15 -12.94 15.92
CA LEU A 114 0.52 -12.34 17.08
C LEU A 114 -0.41 -12.24 18.30
N LEU A 115 -1.72 -12.13 18.08
CA LEU A 115 -2.72 -12.02 19.15
C LEU A 115 -3.28 -13.37 19.62
N SER A 116 -2.96 -14.48 18.96
CA SER A 116 -3.40 -15.81 19.40
C SER A 116 -2.54 -16.33 20.55
N ASP A 117 -3.14 -16.53 21.72
CA ASP A 117 -2.47 -17.07 22.91
C ASP A 117 -2.03 -18.55 22.75
N ASP A 118 -2.61 -19.27 21.79
CA ASP A 118 -2.30 -20.68 21.46
C ASP A 118 -1.35 -20.80 20.25
N SER A 119 -0.26 -20.02 20.24
CA SER A 119 0.71 -20.09 19.14
C SER A 119 1.46 -21.42 19.16
N ASP A 120 1.17 -22.30 18.21
CA ASP A 120 2.02 -23.46 17.94
C ASP A 120 3.28 -23.08 17.13
N ASP A 121 4.23 -24.00 17.05
CA ASP A 121 5.48 -23.80 16.29
C ASP A 121 5.21 -23.50 14.80
N GLU A 122 4.08 -23.97 14.26
CA GLU A 122 3.69 -23.80 12.86
C GLU A 122 3.16 -22.39 12.57
N GLN A 123 2.35 -21.84 13.48
CA GLN A 123 1.83 -20.47 13.42
C GLN A 123 2.95 -19.45 13.60
N THR A 124 3.88 -19.72 14.53
CA THR A 124 5.06 -18.87 14.74
C THR A 124 5.90 -18.80 13.48
N LYS A 125 6.20 -19.96 12.87
CA LYS A 125 6.92 -20.02 11.60
C LYS A 125 6.21 -19.29 10.47
N MET A 126 4.89 -19.42 10.36
CA MET A 126 4.11 -18.70 9.37
C MET A 126 4.17 -17.17 9.58
N CYS A 127 4.11 -16.71 10.82
CA CYS A 127 4.26 -15.30 11.16
C CYS A 127 5.64 -14.79 10.73
N ASP A 128 6.70 -15.55 11.01
CA ASP A 128 8.07 -15.21 10.61
C ASP A 128 8.22 -15.14 9.08
N ASP A 129 7.68 -16.12 8.34
CA ASP A 129 7.71 -16.15 6.88
C ASP A 129 6.98 -14.91 6.29
N LEU A 130 5.82 -14.53 6.84
CA LEU A 130 5.06 -13.35 6.43
C LEU A 130 5.79 -12.04 6.74
N LEU A 131 6.37 -11.94 7.94
CA LEU A 131 7.19 -10.79 8.33
C LEU A 131 8.41 -10.64 7.42
N GLN A 132 9.03 -11.74 7.00
CA GLN A 132 10.13 -11.72 6.04
C GLN A 132 9.69 -11.22 4.66
N ILE A 133 8.53 -11.64 4.16
CA ILE A 133 7.97 -11.15 2.89
C ILE A 133 7.72 -9.64 2.97
N LEU A 134 7.08 -9.16 4.04
CA LEU A 134 6.84 -7.74 4.25
C LEU A 134 8.14 -6.95 4.35
N HIS A 135 9.14 -7.49 5.05
CA HIS A 135 10.45 -6.85 5.17
C HIS A 135 11.11 -6.63 3.80
N ILE A 136 11.13 -7.66 2.94
CA ILE A 136 11.65 -7.55 1.57
C ILE A 136 10.86 -6.51 0.77
N TYR A 137 9.54 -6.47 0.92
CA TYR A 137 8.71 -5.50 0.22
C TYR A 137 9.00 -4.06 0.66
N CYS A 138 9.16 -3.84 1.97
CA CYS A 138 9.56 -2.55 2.53
C CYS A 138 10.91 -2.11 1.98
N LEU A 139 11.91 -3.00 1.92
CA LEU A 139 13.22 -2.71 1.33
C LEU A 139 13.08 -2.27 -0.14
N ARG A 140 12.32 -3.03 -0.95
CA ARG A 140 12.08 -2.68 -2.37
C ARG A 140 11.36 -1.34 -2.53
N PHE A 141 10.42 -1.03 -1.64
CA PHE A 141 9.73 0.27 -1.65
C PHE A 141 10.68 1.41 -1.28
N MET A 142 11.58 1.19 -0.33
CA MET A 142 12.61 2.17 0.03
C MET A 142 13.60 2.40 -1.11
N ASP A 143 14.04 1.33 -1.80
CA ASP A 143 14.84 1.45 -3.02
C ASP A 143 14.13 2.26 -4.10
N LEU A 144 12.82 2.07 -4.27
CA LEU A 144 12.02 2.83 -5.23
C LEU A 144 11.93 4.31 -4.86
N ILE A 145 11.72 4.63 -3.58
CA ILE A 145 11.77 6.01 -3.09
C ILE A 145 13.14 6.61 -3.40
N GLU A 146 14.22 5.91 -3.08
CA GLU A 146 15.58 6.40 -3.31
C GLU A 146 15.89 6.61 -4.80
N GLN A 147 15.39 5.76 -5.68
CA GLN A 147 15.49 5.97 -7.13
C GLN A 147 14.70 7.21 -7.56
N THR A 148 13.48 7.38 -7.03
CA THR A 148 12.62 8.54 -7.33
C THR A 148 13.23 9.85 -6.83
N ASN A 149 13.99 9.81 -5.72
CA ASN A 149 14.73 10.96 -5.19
C ASN A 149 15.67 11.58 -6.23
N ARG A 150 16.27 10.77 -7.11
CA ARG A 150 17.13 11.24 -8.20
C ARG A 150 16.35 11.98 -9.29
N HIS A 151 15.06 11.70 -9.42
CA HIS A 151 14.17 12.29 -10.40
C HIS A 151 13.46 13.56 -9.93
N VAL A 152 13.58 13.92 -8.64
CA VAL A 152 13.04 15.15 -8.06
C VAL A 152 13.41 16.39 -8.86
N VAL A 153 14.64 16.46 -9.37
CA VAL A 153 15.10 17.60 -10.19
C VAL A 153 14.25 17.77 -11.46
N TYR A 154 13.85 16.67 -12.09
CA TYR A 154 12.99 16.70 -13.27
C TYR A 154 11.55 17.06 -12.91
N LEU A 155 11.05 16.58 -11.76
CA LEU A 155 9.70 16.90 -11.26
C LEU A 155 9.51 18.41 -11.02
N PHE A 156 10.52 19.14 -10.55
CA PHE A 156 10.36 20.58 -10.31
C PHE A 156 10.46 21.44 -11.57
N ASN A 157 10.94 20.88 -12.69
CA ASN A 157 11.10 21.61 -13.95
C ASN A 157 9.87 21.49 -14.88
N SER A 158 9.05 20.44 -14.75
CA SER A 158 7.97 20.15 -15.72
C SER A 158 6.55 20.25 -15.16
N PHE A 159 6.37 20.56 -13.87
CA PHE A 159 5.07 20.44 -13.20
C PHE A 159 4.45 21.77 -12.79
N THR A 160 3.16 21.71 -12.47
CA THR A 160 2.39 22.84 -11.91
C THR A 160 2.78 23.07 -10.44
N LEU A 161 2.44 24.25 -9.91
CA LEU A 161 2.65 24.59 -8.50
C LEU A 161 1.97 23.60 -7.53
N THR A 162 0.79 23.10 -7.88
CA THR A 162 0.03 22.14 -7.08
C THR A 162 0.80 20.84 -6.91
N ASP A 163 1.38 20.35 -8.00
CA ASP A 163 2.19 19.12 -8.00
C ASP A 163 3.48 19.32 -7.20
N CYS A 164 4.12 20.49 -7.34
CA CYS A 164 5.30 20.85 -6.56
C CYS A 164 5.00 20.80 -5.05
N LYS A 165 3.84 21.34 -4.63
CA LYS A 165 3.40 21.29 -3.24
C LYS A 165 3.19 19.86 -2.75
N GLN A 166 2.49 19.02 -3.52
CA GLN A 166 2.26 17.62 -3.14
C GLN A 166 3.57 16.83 -3.00
N VAL A 167 4.52 17.06 -3.91
CA VAL A 167 5.85 16.43 -3.84
C VAL A 167 6.61 16.90 -2.61
N VAL A 168 6.61 18.20 -2.29
CA VAL A 168 7.21 18.71 -1.06
C VAL A 168 6.57 18.10 0.18
N ASP A 169 5.24 18.08 0.27
CA ASP A 169 4.50 17.49 1.40
C ASP A 169 4.87 16.01 1.58
N PHE A 170 4.98 15.25 0.48
CA PHE A 170 5.43 13.85 0.52
C PHE A 170 6.84 13.69 1.09
N PHE A 171 7.81 14.46 0.61
CA PHE A 171 9.21 14.36 1.06
C PHE A 171 9.44 14.87 2.48
N VAL A 172 8.71 15.92 2.87
CA VAL A 172 8.72 16.42 4.26
C VAL A 172 8.20 15.32 5.21
N ASN A 173 7.13 14.63 4.83
CA ASN A 173 6.61 13.51 5.63
C ASN A 173 7.61 12.35 5.68
N LEU A 174 8.29 12.04 4.57
CA LEU A 174 9.30 10.97 4.53
C LEU A 174 10.53 11.25 5.41
N ARG A 175 10.84 12.52 5.74
CA ARG A 175 12.00 12.87 6.58
C ARG A 175 12.00 12.18 7.94
N HIS A 176 10.83 11.86 8.50
CA HIS A 176 10.73 11.11 9.76
C HIS A 176 11.45 9.75 9.68
N TYR A 177 11.63 9.21 8.46
CA TYR A 177 12.30 7.96 8.17
C TYR A 177 13.77 8.13 7.72
N HIS A 178 14.41 9.26 8.00
CA HIS A 178 15.79 9.57 7.58
C HIS A 178 16.83 8.51 7.98
N LEU A 179 16.60 7.76 9.08
CA LEU A 179 17.48 6.65 9.50
C LEU A 179 17.52 5.50 8.49
N VAL A 180 16.42 5.28 7.76
CA VAL A 180 16.29 4.21 6.77
C VAL A 180 16.39 4.73 5.33
N LEU A 181 16.20 6.04 5.15
CA LEU A 181 16.26 6.73 3.86
C LEU A 181 17.29 7.87 3.93
N PRO A 182 18.59 7.57 3.90
CA PRO A 182 19.67 8.51 4.22
C PRO A 182 19.75 9.71 3.26
N ASN A 183 19.25 9.55 2.04
CA ASN A 183 19.33 10.57 0.99
C ASN A 183 18.16 11.58 1.01
N ILE A 184 17.18 11.43 1.90
CA ILE A 184 16.04 12.37 1.97
C ILE A 184 16.49 13.79 2.29
N GLU A 185 17.45 13.97 3.19
CA GLU A 185 17.93 15.32 3.53
C GLU A 185 18.54 16.01 2.32
N GLN A 186 19.29 15.26 1.51
CA GLN A 186 19.86 15.79 0.27
C GLN A 186 18.76 16.17 -0.72
N SER A 187 17.71 15.34 -0.84
CA SER A 187 16.54 15.65 -1.68
C SER A 187 15.80 16.90 -1.22
N LEU A 188 15.58 17.09 0.08
CA LEU A 188 14.95 18.29 0.63
C LEU A 188 15.78 19.56 0.36
N ARG A 189 17.11 19.48 0.48
CA ARG A 189 18.01 20.58 0.12
C ARG A 189 17.96 20.91 -1.37
N LEU A 190 17.93 19.89 -2.22
CA LEU A 190 17.77 20.05 -3.67
C LEU A 190 16.44 20.74 -3.99
N MET A 191 15.32 20.29 -3.41
CA MET A 191 14.01 20.93 -3.59
C MET A 191 14.03 22.40 -3.18
N PHE A 192 14.62 22.72 -2.02
CA PHE A 192 14.77 24.10 -1.57
C PHE A 192 15.52 24.94 -2.61
N SER A 193 16.63 24.43 -3.14
CA SER A 193 17.41 25.14 -4.18
C SER A 193 16.65 25.34 -5.48
N LEU A 194 15.85 24.36 -5.91
CA LEU A 194 15.08 24.41 -7.15
C LEU A 194 13.92 25.40 -7.05
N ILE A 195 13.20 25.39 -5.92
CA ILE A 195 12.11 26.34 -5.66
C ILE A 195 12.66 27.77 -5.59
N TRP A 196 13.78 27.95 -4.90
CA TRP A 196 14.44 29.24 -4.81
C TRP A 196 14.89 29.76 -6.17
N PHE A 197 15.52 28.91 -6.98
CA PHE A 197 15.93 29.28 -8.34
C PHE A 197 14.75 29.65 -9.23
N ARG A 198 13.66 28.88 -9.18
CA ARG A 198 12.44 29.14 -9.96
C ARG A 198 11.73 30.44 -9.53
N ALA A 199 11.76 30.78 -8.26
CA ALA A 199 11.26 32.07 -7.78
C ALA A 199 12.08 33.26 -8.32
N LEU A 200 13.40 33.06 -8.52
CA LEU A 200 14.29 34.08 -9.07
C LEU A 200 14.18 34.28 -10.59
N GLU A 201 13.75 33.27 -11.35
CA GLU A 201 13.59 33.35 -12.82
C GLU A 201 12.41 34.25 -13.26
N GLY A 202 11.63 34.76 -12.32
CA GLY A 202 10.48 35.63 -12.57
C GLY A 202 9.18 34.85 -12.40
N ALA A 203 8.62 34.93 -11.19
CA ALA A 203 7.33 34.38 -10.85
C ALA A 203 6.23 35.45 -10.98
N THR A 204 5.02 35.02 -11.31
CA THR A 204 3.83 35.86 -11.09
C THR A 204 3.59 36.04 -9.59
N PHE A 205 2.89 37.10 -9.18
CA PHE A 205 2.56 37.33 -7.77
C PHE A 205 1.83 36.14 -7.10
N SER A 206 0.98 35.42 -7.86
CA SER A 206 0.31 34.21 -7.37
C SER A 206 1.28 33.04 -7.17
N GLU A 207 2.33 32.96 -7.99
CA GLU A 207 3.40 31.95 -7.85
C GLU A 207 4.31 32.27 -6.66
N GLU A 208 4.65 33.54 -6.43
CA GLU A 208 5.45 33.97 -5.28
C GLU A 208 4.80 33.58 -3.95
N LEU A 209 3.51 33.85 -3.78
CA LEU A 209 2.73 33.45 -2.59
C LEU A 209 2.74 31.92 -2.38
N CYS A 210 2.68 31.16 -3.47
CA CYS A 210 2.69 29.70 -3.41
C CYS A 210 4.09 29.17 -3.07
N PHE A 211 5.14 29.74 -3.67
CA PHE A 211 6.52 29.40 -3.33
C PHE A 211 6.84 29.75 -1.88
N GLU A 212 6.34 30.86 -1.35
CA GLU A 212 6.50 31.22 0.06
C GLU A 212 5.87 30.17 0.98
N GLU A 213 4.67 29.68 0.65
CA GLU A 213 4.00 28.63 1.41
C GLU A 213 4.77 27.29 1.35
N ILE A 214 5.21 26.89 0.16
CA ILE A 214 6.01 25.66 -0.03
C ILE A 214 7.35 25.77 0.74
N LEU A 215 8.01 26.92 0.71
CA LEU A 215 9.24 27.16 1.46
C LEU A 215 8.98 27.14 2.97
N LYS A 216 7.88 27.72 3.46
CA LYS A 216 7.49 27.61 4.88
C LYS A 216 7.27 26.15 5.29
N GLN A 217 6.63 25.35 4.45
CA GLN A 217 6.45 23.92 4.69
C GLN A 217 7.79 23.17 4.71
N LEU A 218 8.69 23.43 3.78
CA LEU A 218 10.04 22.85 3.77
C LEU A 218 10.83 23.25 5.02
N ILE A 219 10.78 24.52 5.41
CA ILE A 219 11.48 25.03 6.60
C ILE A 219 10.90 24.38 7.85
N LYS A 220 9.58 24.36 8.03
CA LYS A 220 8.92 23.68 9.15
C LYS A 220 9.27 22.19 9.16
N GLY A 221 9.21 21.56 8.00
CA GLY A 221 9.53 20.15 7.79
C GLY A 221 10.98 19.78 8.06
N THR A 222 11.92 20.72 7.90
CA THR A 222 13.37 20.53 8.15
C THR A 222 13.82 20.99 9.53
N GLN A 223 13.04 21.85 10.22
CA GLN A 223 13.33 22.32 11.58
C GLN A 223 12.86 21.36 12.69
N ILE A 224 11.98 20.39 12.40
CA ILE A 224 11.59 19.35 13.35
C ILE A 224 12.76 18.37 13.52
N VAL A 225 13.74 18.70 14.36
CA VAL A 225 14.44 17.85 15.35
C VAL A 225 15.59 18.68 15.94
N THR A 226 15.36 19.23 17.13
CA THR A 226 16.41 19.42 18.16
C THR A 226 16.04 18.63 19.42
N GLU A 227 15.31 17.52 19.29
CA GLU A 227 15.16 16.56 20.38
C GLU A 227 15.80 15.23 19.99
N PRO A 228 16.81 14.76 20.73
CA PRO A 228 17.42 13.48 20.46
C PRO A 228 16.35 12.40 20.68
N ILE A 229 16.14 11.55 19.68
CA ILE A 229 15.51 10.24 19.88
C ILE A 229 16.54 9.40 20.64
N THR A 230 16.65 9.67 21.93
CA THR A 230 17.14 8.74 22.94
C THR A 230 15.92 8.31 23.71
N GLU A 231 15.72 6.98 23.76
CA GLU A 231 14.63 6.26 24.45
C GLU A 231 13.35 6.03 23.63
N ALA A 232 13.39 5.02 22.76
CA ALA A 232 12.44 3.91 22.82
C ALA A 232 12.78 2.84 21.75
N LEU A 233 13.23 1.68 22.23
CA LEU A 233 13.23 0.33 21.63
C LEU A 233 14.06 0.09 20.36
#